data_AF-A0A2N9LT74-F1
#
_entry.id   AF-A0A2N9LT74-F1
#
_cell.length_a   1.000
_cell.length_b   1.000
_cell.length_c   1.000
_cell.angle_alpha   90.00
_cell.angle_beta   90.00
_cell.angle_gamma   90.00
#
_symmetry.space_group_name_H-M   'P 1'
#
loop_
_entity.id
_entity.type
_entity.pdbx_description
1 polymer ?
#
loop_
_entity_poly.entity_id
_entity_poly.type
_entity_poly.pdbx_seq_one_letter_code
_entity_poly.pdbx_strand_id
1 'polypeptide(L)' 'MRLIKGLIAVSIFCGCLLSLANAKPDYTKKEGKACTYCHTKAGSKELNDAGNYYKDHNHSLEGYKAPEKK' A
#
# COMPACT_ATOMS: atom_id res chain seq x y z
N MET A 1 32.59 -5.89 -23.41
CA MET A 1 31.94 -6.65 -22.30
C MET A 1 31.70 -5.87 -21.01
N ARG A 2 32.53 -4.86 -20.65
CA ARG A 2 32.34 -4.06 -19.43
C ARG A 2 31.16 -3.07 -19.52
N LEU A 3 30.90 -2.53 -20.70
CA LEU A 3 29.81 -1.58 -20.96
C LEU A 3 28.42 -2.25 -20.92
N ILE A 4 28.30 -3.48 -21.44
CA ILE A 4 27.05 -4.27 -21.41
C ILE A 4 26.72 -4.72 -19.97
N LYS A 5 27.75 -5.07 -19.18
CA LYS A 5 27.58 -5.41 -17.75
C LYS A 5 27.13 -4.22 -16.92
N GLY A 6 27.60 -3.01 -17.23
CA GLY A 6 27.12 -1.78 -16.59
C GLY A 6 25.68 -1.45 -16.94
N LEU A 7 25.28 -1.68 -18.20
CA LEU A 7 23.91 -1.43 -18.66
C LEU A 7 22.87 -2.37 -18.03
N ILE A 8 23.24 -3.63 -17.78
CA ILE A 8 22.40 -4.62 -17.09
C ILE A 8 22.29 -4.31 -15.58
N ALA A 9 23.34 -3.77 -14.96
CA ALA A 9 23.30 -3.39 -13.56
C ALA A 9 22.36 -2.18 -13.30
N VAL A 10 22.26 -1.25 -14.26
CA VAL A 10 21.38 -0.08 -14.16
C VAL A 10 19.90 -0.43 -14.39
N SER A 11 19.59 -1.43 -15.23
CA SER A 11 18.19 -1.81 -15.49
C SER A 11 17.53 -2.52 -14.30
N ILE A 12 18.31 -3.22 -13.48
CA ILE A 12 17.79 -3.95 -12.30
C ILE A 12 17.42 -2.99 -11.15
N PHE A 13 18.09 -1.83 -11.03
CA PHE A 13 17.76 -0.84 -10.00
C PHE A 13 16.45 -0.08 -10.29
N CYS A 14 16.04 0.01 -11.56
CA CYS A 14 14.82 0.71 -11.96
C CYS A 14 13.53 -0.14 -11.82
N GLY A 15 13.67 -1.47 -11.68
CA GLY A 15 12.53 -2.40 -11.58
C GLY A 15 11.85 -2.46 -10.21
N CYS A 16 12.49 -1.96 -9.14
CA CYS A 16 11.98 -2.11 -7.77
C CYS A 16 10.86 -1.12 -7.38
N LEU A 17 10.51 -0.14 -8.22
CA LEU A 17 9.51 0.88 -7.88
C LEU A 17 8.09 0.59 -8.40
N LEU A 18 7.89 -0.47 -9.18
CA LEU A 18 6.62 -0.70 -9.90
C LEU A 18 5.67 -1.70 -9.24
N SER A 19 5.98 -2.21 -8.04
CA SER A 19 5.05 -3.06 -7.27
C SER A 19 4.17 -2.28 -6.30
N LEU A 20 3.86 -1.00 -6.58
CA LEU A 20 2.70 -0.34 -5.94
C LEU A 20 1.43 -0.95 -6.52
N ALA A 21 1.04 -2.09 -5.97
CA ALA A 21 -0.14 -2.87 -6.31
C ALA A 21 -1.40 -2.00 -6.38
N ASN A 22 -1.77 -1.48 -7.57
CA ASN A 22 -3.01 -0.72 -7.85
C ASN A 22 -3.50 0.16 -6.68
N ALA A 23 -2.57 0.76 -5.93
CA ALA A 23 -2.91 1.52 -4.75
C ALA A 23 -3.44 2.85 -5.29
N LYS A 24 -4.74 3.13 -5.11
CA LYS A 24 -5.31 4.40 -5.56
C LYS A 24 -4.68 5.50 -4.69
N PRO A 25 -3.74 6.30 -5.23
CA PRO A 25 -2.96 7.22 -4.41
C PRO A 25 -3.84 8.30 -3.77
N ASP A 26 -5.02 8.55 -4.34
CA ASP A 26 -6.01 9.48 -3.78
C ASP A 26 -6.54 9.02 -2.42
N TYR A 27 -6.73 7.71 -2.19
CA TYR A 27 -7.24 7.22 -0.90
C TYR A 27 -6.18 7.34 0.20
N THR A 28 -4.92 7.02 -0.11
CA THR A 28 -3.81 7.23 0.81
C THR A 28 -3.61 8.71 1.15
N LYS A 29 -3.76 9.61 0.16
CA LYS A 29 -3.71 11.06 0.39
C LYS A 29 -4.88 11.57 1.22
N LYS A 30 -6.09 11.07 0.96
CA LYS A 30 -7.32 11.45 1.68
C LYS A 30 -7.22 11.08 3.16
N GLU A 31 -6.84 9.84 3.45
CA GLU A 31 -6.86 9.34 4.83
C GLU A 31 -5.57 9.67 5.61
N GLY A 32 -4.43 9.79 4.92
CA GLY A 32 -3.13 10.08 5.55
C GLY A 32 -2.68 9.03 6.58
N LYS A 33 -3.23 7.81 6.52
CA LYS A 33 -2.91 6.71 7.45
C LYS A 33 -1.80 5.82 6.90
N ALA A 34 -1.07 5.17 7.80
CA ALA A 34 -0.08 4.15 7.43
C ALA A 34 -0.76 2.98 6.71
N CYS A 35 -0.06 2.29 5.80
CA CYS A 35 -0.62 1.15 5.07
C CYS A 35 -1.18 0.06 6.01
N THR A 36 -0.52 -0.18 7.15
CA THR A 36 -0.94 -1.14 8.16
C THR A 36 -2.20 -0.74 8.93
N TYR A 37 -2.71 0.48 8.73
CA TYR A 37 -3.97 0.91 9.30
C TYR A 37 -5.14 0.19 8.64
N CYS A 38 -5.13 0.02 7.32
CA CYS A 38 -6.18 -0.70 6.58
C CYS A 38 -5.74 -2.12 6.16
N HIS A 39 -4.44 -2.38 6.05
CA HIS A 39 -3.90 -3.67 5.61
C HIS A 39 -3.26 -4.43 6.76
N THR A 40 -3.26 -5.76 6.68
CA THR A 40 -2.58 -6.61 7.67
C THR A 40 -1.06 -6.38 7.67
N LYS A 41 -0.49 -6.11 6.49
CA LYS A 41 0.93 -5.78 6.26
C LYS A 41 1.05 -4.73 5.16
N ALA A 42 2.09 -3.91 5.20
CA ALA A 42 2.37 -2.95 4.14
C ALA A 42 2.55 -3.67 2.79
N GLY A 43 1.83 -3.23 1.75
CA GLY A 43 1.84 -3.85 0.42
C GLY A 43 1.03 -5.15 0.29
N SER A 44 0.40 -5.63 1.37
CA SER A 44 -0.52 -6.76 1.30
C SER A 44 -1.86 -6.35 0.69
N LYS A 45 -2.52 -7.25 -0.05
CA LYS A 45 -3.91 -7.07 -0.47
C LYS A 45 -4.91 -7.43 0.63
N GLU A 46 -4.46 -8.09 1.68
CA GLU A 46 -5.30 -8.44 2.83
C GLU A 46 -5.64 -7.20 3.64
N LEU A 47 -6.93 -7.02 3.90
CA LEU A 47 -7.47 -5.95 4.71
C LEU A 47 -7.67 -6.44 6.15
N ASN A 48 -7.41 -5.56 7.10
CA ASN A 48 -7.82 -5.75 8.49
C ASN A 48 -9.23 -5.19 8.71
N ASP A 49 -9.70 -5.16 9.96
CA ASP A 49 -11.04 -4.67 10.29
C ASP A 49 -11.31 -3.23 9.78
N ALA A 50 -10.32 -2.34 9.87
CA ALA A 50 -10.46 -0.97 9.39
C ALA A 50 -10.51 -0.92 7.86
N GLY A 51 -9.70 -1.73 7.17
CA GLY A 51 -9.73 -1.82 5.73
C GLY A 51 -11.04 -2.41 5.19
N ASN A 52 -11.59 -3.42 5.86
CA ASN A 52 -12.90 -3.98 5.52
C ASN A 52 -14.01 -2.94 5.76
N TYR A 53 -14.00 -2.26 6.91
CA TYR A 53 -14.93 -1.15 7.17
C TYR A 53 -14.84 -0.09 6.07
N TYR A 54 -13.64 0.35 5.72
CA TYR A 54 -13.41 1.36 4.69
C TYR A 54 -14.01 0.96 3.34
N LYS A 55 -13.78 -0.29 2.92
CA LYS A 55 -14.34 -0.84 1.68
C LYS A 55 -15.87 -0.84 1.70
N ASP A 56 -16.48 -1.18 2.83
CA ASP A 56 -17.93 -1.31 2.98
C ASP A 56 -18.63 0.05 3.22
N HIS A 57 -17.89 1.07 3.66
CA HIS A 57 -18.40 2.41 4.01
C HIS A 57 -17.95 3.48 3.03
N ASN A 58 -18.15 3.24 1.73
CA ASN A 58 -17.87 4.21 0.65
C ASN A 58 -16.44 4.76 0.65
N HIS A 59 -15.44 3.97 1.04
CA HIS A 59 -14.07 4.44 1.19
C HIS A 59 -13.98 5.65 2.16
N SER A 60 -14.62 5.51 3.32
CA SER A 60 -14.57 6.46 4.43
C SER A 60 -14.25 5.74 5.75
N LEU A 61 -13.39 6.33 6.57
CA LEU A 61 -13.13 5.90 7.95
C LEU A 61 -14.02 6.65 8.95
N GLU A 62 -14.95 7.48 8.49
CA GLU A 62 -15.87 8.20 9.36
C GLU A 62 -16.72 7.21 10.18
N GLY A 63 -16.76 7.44 11.49
CA GLY A 63 -17.47 6.56 12.43
C GLY A 63 -16.75 5.26 12.77
N TYR A 64 -15.64 4.92 12.11
CA TYR A 64 -14.86 3.74 12.46
C TYR A 64 -14.23 3.90 13.85
N LYS A 65 -14.59 3.01 14.76
CA LYS A 65 -13.93 2.85 16.06
C LYS A 65 -13.08 1.61 15.99
N ALA A 66 -11.76 1.78 16.06
CA ALA A 66 -10.86 0.64 16.13
C ALA A 66 -11.24 -0.21 17.35
N PRO A 67 -11.36 -1.54 17.20
CA PRO A 67 -11.55 -2.41 18.35
C PRO A 67 -10.37 -2.17 19.31
N GLU A 68 -10.66 -1.99 20.60
CA GLU A 68 -9.61 -1.87 21.60
C GLU A 68 -8.72 -3.09 21.49
N LYS A 69 -7.42 -2.87 21.26
CA LYS A 69 -6.44 -3.95 21.27
C LYS A 69 -6.46 -4.54 22.68
N LYS A 70 -7.09 -5.71 22.84
CA LYS A 70 -6.94 -6.55 24.03
C LYS A 70 -5.50 -7.00 24.19
#